data_AF-A0A7S2KRN3-F1
#
_entry.id   AF-A0A7S2KRN3-F1
#
_cell.length_a   1.000
_cell.length_b   1.000
_cell.length_c   1.000
_cell.angle_alpha   90.00
_cell.angle_beta   90.00
_cell.angle_gamma   90.00
#
_symmetry.space_group_name_H-M   'P 1'
#
loop_
_entity.id
_entity.type
_entity.pdbx_description
1 polymer ?
#
loop_
_entity_poly.entity_id
_entity_poly.type
_entity_poly.pdbx_seq_one_letter_code
_entity_poly.pdbx_strand_id
1 'polypeptide(L)'
;PSLLRFVWPATVLHSFGYWVRSGPICGASEVDACRGEAMYGLSSPCPRLLGQFMSHSWHANGRVKALSLFALYNSAAAVCAELLVIFVAILLRHFGFLPTWADSVRNDLFNVWSPGGPSHMAFAGWCTIGGVIAYVATLVGWQQVCTCWQKIRLAWGKRNDFAVGVFLDKLCIHQTDAERRDKGIQSIAAYLLHSSSLLILWDQTYFTRTWCVFEVAIYQKLVP
;
A
#
# COMPACT_ATOMS: atom_id res chain seq x y z
N PRO A 1 22.50 -14.07 -2.06
CA PRO A 1 21.82 -13.52 -0.85
C PRO A 1 22.15 -12.06 -0.54
N SER A 2 23.42 -11.62 -0.63
CA SER A 2 23.84 -10.24 -0.28
C SER A 2 23.37 -9.14 -1.26
N LEU A 3 23.02 -9.52 -2.50
CA LEU A 3 22.56 -8.58 -3.54
C LEU A 3 21.06 -8.32 -3.52
N LEU A 4 20.26 -9.21 -2.91
CA LEU A 4 18.82 -9.04 -2.87
C LEU A 4 18.47 -7.99 -1.81
N ARG A 5 17.69 -7.00 -2.19
CA ARG A 5 17.26 -5.89 -1.34
C ARG A 5 15.77 -5.67 -1.44
N PHE A 6 15.20 -5.12 -0.38
CA PHE A 6 13.79 -4.83 -0.34
C PHE A 6 13.53 -3.52 0.39
N VAL A 7 12.34 -2.99 0.18
CA VAL A 7 11.80 -1.86 0.91
C VAL A 7 10.52 -2.28 1.62
N TRP A 8 10.21 -1.63 2.73
CA TRP A 8 8.94 -1.84 3.42
C TRP A 8 7.80 -1.16 2.66
N PRO A 9 6.55 -1.67 2.76
CA PRO A 9 5.39 -0.98 2.20
C PRO A 9 5.25 0.46 2.71
N ALA A 10 5.66 0.73 3.95
CA ALA A 10 5.75 2.09 4.50
C ALA A 10 6.67 3.01 3.69
N THR A 11 7.82 2.51 3.21
CA THR A 11 8.73 3.25 2.34
C THR A 11 8.11 3.48 0.95
N VAL A 12 7.44 2.46 0.40
CA VAL A 12 6.75 2.55 -0.89
C VAL A 12 5.64 3.60 -0.87
N LEU A 13 4.84 3.63 0.20
CA LEU A 13 3.70 4.54 0.40
C LEU A 13 4.10 5.91 0.97
N HIS A 14 5.36 6.11 1.32
CA HIS A 14 5.87 7.38 1.86
C HIS A 14 5.51 8.58 0.98
N SER A 15 5.09 9.68 1.62
CA SER A 15 4.66 10.92 0.95
C SER A 15 3.68 10.67 -0.21
N PHE A 16 2.63 9.89 0.05
CA PHE A 16 1.61 9.50 -0.92
C PHE A 16 2.20 8.77 -2.14
N GLY A 17 3.09 7.82 -1.90
CA GLY A 17 3.73 7.02 -2.95
C GLY A 17 4.76 7.79 -3.77
N TYR A 18 5.50 8.72 -3.17
CA TYR A 18 6.44 9.62 -3.85
C TYR A 18 7.37 8.89 -4.83
N TRP A 19 7.94 7.74 -4.41
CA TRP A 19 8.89 6.98 -5.23
C TRP A 19 8.27 6.42 -6.51
N VAL A 20 7.01 5.99 -6.44
CA VAL A 20 6.23 5.50 -7.58
C VAL A 20 5.74 6.65 -8.46
N ARG A 21 5.33 7.77 -7.85
CA ARG A 21 4.81 8.95 -8.57
C ARG A 21 5.89 9.74 -9.30
N SER A 22 7.12 9.75 -8.78
CA SER A 22 8.23 10.52 -9.35
C SER A 22 8.80 9.91 -10.64
N GLY A 23 8.24 8.80 -11.13
CA GLY A 23 8.61 8.22 -12.41
C GLY A 23 10.02 7.60 -12.42
N PRO A 24 10.51 7.21 -13.60
CA PRO A 24 11.85 6.67 -13.76
C PRO A 24 12.89 7.79 -13.60
N ILE A 25 14.10 7.42 -13.21
CA ILE A 25 15.25 8.34 -13.26
C ILE A 25 15.82 8.26 -14.69
N CYS A 26 15.49 9.23 -15.53
CA CYS A 26 16.02 9.32 -16.88
C CYS A 26 17.36 10.07 -16.87
N GLY A 27 18.42 9.45 -17.40
CA GLY A 27 19.72 10.08 -17.59
C GLY A 27 20.64 9.98 -16.36
N ALA A 28 21.84 9.45 -16.56
CA ALA A 28 22.89 9.40 -15.55
C ALA A 28 23.49 10.78 -15.18
N SER A 29 22.91 11.89 -15.68
CA SER A 29 23.53 13.23 -15.59
C SER A 29 22.89 14.19 -14.58
N GLU A 30 21.86 13.81 -13.81
CA GLU A 30 21.20 14.76 -12.88
C GLU A 30 20.91 14.20 -11.47
N VAL A 31 21.18 12.92 -11.21
CA VAL A 31 21.11 12.41 -9.83
C VAL A 31 22.51 12.41 -9.26
N ASP A 32 22.79 13.36 -8.39
CA ASP A 32 24.03 13.40 -7.64
C ASP A 32 24.29 12.05 -6.96
N ALA A 33 25.55 11.61 -6.93
CA ALA A 33 25.95 10.36 -6.29
C ALA A 33 25.40 10.24 -4.86
N CYS A 34 25.35 11.35 -4.11
CA CYS A 34 24.76 11.43 -2.77
C CYS A 34 23.28 11.04 -2.76
N ARG A 35 22.50 11.51 -3.74
CA ARG A 35 21.07 11.17 -3.85
C ARG A 35 20.88 9.72 -4.26
N GLY A 36 21.74 9.18 -5.13
CA GLY A 36 21.75 7.76 -5.48
C GLY A 36 21.96 6.85 -4.26
N GLU A 37 22.97 7.18 -3.43
CA GLU A 37 23.23 6.48 -2.17
C GLU A 37 22.08 6.62 -1.17
N ALA A 38 21.50 7.82 -1.04
CA ALA A 38 20.36 8.04 -0.15
C ALA A 38 19.14 7.19 -0.55
N MET A 39 18.83 7.09 -1.85
CA MET A 39 17.75 6.23 -2.36
C MET A 39 18.03 4.76 -2.11
N TYR A 40 19.25 4.31 -2.43
CA TYR A 40 19.67 2.93 -2.22
C TYR A 40 19.70 2.54 -0.73
N GLY A 41 20.04 3.50 0.15
CA GLY A 41 20.01 3.36 1.61
C GLY A 41 18.62 3.17 2.21
N LEU A 42 17.54 3.49 1.47
CA LEU A 42 16.17 3.20 1.91
C LEU A 42 15.81 1.72 1.80
N SER A 43 16.55 0.95 0.99
CA SER A 43 16.38 -0.50 0.90
C SER A 43 17.27 -1.23 1.89
N SER A 44 16.87 -2.42 2.30
CA SER A 44 17.59 -3.28 3.24
C SER A 44 17.96 -4.61 2.58
N PRO A 45 19.10 -5.24 2.94
CA PRO A 45 19.45 -6.57 2.46
C PRO A 45 18.39 -7.61 2.84
N CYS A 46 17.97 -8.44 1.88
CA CYS A 46 17.03 -9.53 2.06
C CYS A 46 17.78 -10.80 2.48
N PRO A 47 17.52 -11.36 3.68
CA PRO A 47 18.28 -12.50 4.18
C PRO A 47 17.93 -13.82 3.47
N ARG A 48 16.72 -13.97 2.90
CA ARG A 48 16.33 -15.24 2.26
C ARG A 48 15.20 -15.15 1.23
N LEU A 49 14.07 -14.54 1.59
CA LEU A 49 12.86 -14.53 0.77
C LEU A 49 12.26 -13.12 0.74
N LEU A 50 11.94 -12.66 -0.46
CA LEU A 50 11.22 -11.42 -0.71
C LEU A 50 9.73 -11.71 -0.64
N GLY A 51 8.97 -10.84 0.02
CA GLY A 51 7.54 -11.02 0.10
C GLY A 51 6.86 -10.79 -1.25
N GLN A 52 7.31 -9.78 -1.98
CA GLN A 52 6.68 -9.39 -3.24
C GLN A 52 7.65 -8.72 -4.21
N PHE A 53 7.56 -9.10 -5.48
CA PHE A 53 8.17 -8.38 -6.59
C PHE A 53 7.16 -7.39 -7.18
N MET A 54 7.45 -6.08 -7.15
CA MET A 54 6.56 -5.08 -7.75
C MET A 54 6.94 -4.81 -9.21
N SER A 55 6.20 -5.41 -10.14
CA SER A 55 6.32 -5.15 -11.56
C SER A 55 5.37 -4.03 -12.00
N HIS A 56 5.89 -3.07 -12.77
CA HIS A 56 5.12 -1.91 -13.21
C HIS A 56 5.75 -1.21 -14.43
N SER A 57 4.93 -0.56 -15.26
CA SER A 57 5.41 0.29 -16.35
C SER A 57 5.56 1.73 -15.92
N TRP A 58 6.77 2.30 -15.94
CA TRP A 58 7.01 3.70 -15.57
C TRP A 58 6.21 4.75 -16.37
N HIS A 59 5.59 4.39 -17.49
CA HIS A 59 4.74 5.27 -18.30
C HIS A 59 3.32 5.45 -17.74
N ALA A 60 2.84 4.53 -16.91
CA ALA A 60 1.50 4.66 -16.34
C ALA A 60 1.39 5.78 -15.31
N ASN A 61 0.17 6.25 -15.09
CA ASN A 61 -0.12 7.29 -14.11
C ASN A 61 0.32 6.86 -12.69
N GLY A 62 1.38 7.49 -12.18
CA GLY A 62 1.93 7.17 -10.87
C GLY A 62 0.98 7.46 -9.71
N ARG A 63 0.04 8.39 -9.83
CA ARG A 63 -0.97 8.66 -8.78
C ARG A 63 -1.96 7.50 -8.65
N VAL A 64 -2.39 6.94 -9.78
CA VAL A 64 -3.28 5.78 -9.81
C VAL A 64 -2.59 4.59 -9.16
N LYS A 65 -1.33 4.33 -9.51
CA LYS A 65 -0.53 3.28 -8.84
C LYS A 65 -0.40 3.49 -7.35
N ALA A 66 -0.06 4.71 -6.91
CA ALA A 66 0.03 5.02 -5.50
C ALA A 66 -1.31 4.73 -4.78
N LEU A 67 -2.43 5.15 -5.36
CA LEU A 67 -3.77 4.86 -4.81
C LEU A 67 -4.07 3.36 -4.78
N SER A 68 -3.74 2.62 -5.83
CA SER A 68 -3.87 1.16 -5.87
C SER A 68 -3.04 0.48 -4.78
N LEU A 69 -1.83 0.98 -4.51
CA LEU A 69 -0.97 0.46 -3.44
C LEU A 69 -1.54 0.79 -2.04
N PHE A 70 -2.14 1.97 -1.84
CA PHE A 70 -2.86 2.28 -0.61
C PHE A 70 -4.03 1.33 -0.40
N ALA A 71 -4.84 1.10 -1.44
CA ALA A 71 -5.94 0.15 -1.39
C ALA A 71 -5.43 -1.27 -1.09
N LEU A 72 -4.37 -1.72 -1.76
CA LEU A 72 -3.82 -3.06 -1.58
C LEU A 72 -3.31 -3.30 -0.15
N TYR A 73 -2.51 -2.37 0.39
CA TYR A 73 -1.84 -2.60 1.67
C TYR A 73 -2.66 -2.19 2.90
N ASN A 74 -3.58 -1.22 2.77
CA ASN A 74 -4.22 -0.59 3.93
C ASN A 74 -5.74 -0.78 3.99
N SER A 75 -6.40 -1.24 2.92
CA SER A 75 -7.88 -1.32 2.88
C SER A 75 -8.46 -2.24 3.94
N ALA A 76 -7.88 -3.43 4.16
CA ALA A 76 -8.39 -4.37 5.15
C ALA A 76 -8.41 -3.76 6.56
N ALA A 77 -7.33 -3.07 6.94
CA ALA A 77 -7.27 -2.35 8.22
C ALA A 77 -8.25 -1.18 8.26
N ALA A 78 -8.39 -0.44 7.16
CA ALA A 78 -9.31 0.67 7.04
C ALA A 78 -10.78 0.25 7.20
N VAL A 79 -11.18 -0.87 6.58
CA VAL A 79 -12.52 -1.46 6.74
C VAL A 79 -12.74 -1.92 8.18
N CYS A 80 -11.77 -2.60 8.81
CA CYS A 80 -11.89 -3.01 10.21
C CYS A 80 -12.04 -1.80 11.15
N ALA A 81 -11.27 -0.74 10.94
CA ALA A 81 -11.36 0.49 11.72
C ALA A 81 -12.70 1.21 11.53
N GLU A 82 -13.19 1.28 10.29
CA GLU A 82 -14.51 1.80 9.96
C GLU A 82 -15.62 1.04 10.66
N LEU A 83 -15.64 -0.29 10.53
CA LEU A 83 -16.65 -1.15 11.18
C LEU A 83 -16.63 -1.00 12.70
N LEU A 84 -15.44 -0.89 13.31
CA LEU A 84 -15.29 -0.64 14.74
C LEU A 84 -15.89 0.71 15.15
N VAL A 85 -15.61 1.78 14.39
CA VAL A 85 -16.15 3.11 14.69
C VAL A 85 -17.65 3.17 14.50
N ILE A 86 -18.18 2.52 13.46
CA ILE A 86 -19.63 2.38 13.25
C ILE A 86 -20.28 1.66 14.44
N PHE A 87 -19.71 0.53 14.88
CA PHE A 87 -20.21 -0.22 16.03
C PHE A 87 -20.21 0.62 17.31
N VAL A 88 -19.11 1.33 17.59
CA VAL A 88 -19.02 2.22 18.76
C VAL A 88 -20.04 3.37 18.67
N ALA A 89 -20.23 3.97 17.50
CA ALA A 89 -21.23 5.03 17.31
C ALA A 89 -22.66 4.53 17.56
N ILE A 90 -22.98 3.30 17.13
CA ILE A 90 -24.27 2.67 17.41
C ILE A 90 -24.45 2.47 18.92
N LEU A 91 -23.44 1.95 19.63
CA LEU A 91 -23.51 1.76 21.08
C LEU A 91 -23.68 3.09 21.82
N LEU A 92 -22.88 4.10 21.48
CA LEU A 92 -22.98 5.42 22.11
C LEU A 92 -24.33 6.07 21.84
N ARG A 93 -24.92 5.87 20.65
CA ARG A 93 -26.27 6.32 20.36
C ARG A 93 -27.32 5.55 21.18
N HIS A 94 -27.19 4.24 21.30
CA HIS A 94 -28.10 3.41 22.07
C HIS A 94 -28.15 3.81 23.56
N PHE A 95 -26.99 4.12 24.15
CA PHE A 95 -26.89 4.60 25.53
C PHE A 95 -27.16 6.11 25.70
N GLY A 96 -27.56 6.82 24.63
CA GLY A 96 -27.93 8.24 24.70
C GLY A 96 -26.77 9.22 24.79
N PHE A 97 -25.52 8.79 24.59
CA PHE A 97 -24.35 9.67 24.56
C PHE A 97 -24.23 10.47 23.26
N LEU A 98 -24.77 9.96 22.15
CA LEU A 98 -24.79 10.67 20.87
C LEU A 98 -26.19 11.24 20.56
N PRO A 99 -26.29 12.55 20.25
CA PRO A 99 -27.56 13.18 19.92
C PRO A 99 -28.02 12.80 18.50
N THR A 100 -29.32 12.92 18.26
CA THR A 100 -29.90 13.00 16.92
C THR A 100 -29.66 14.37 16.32
N TRP A 101 -29.58 14.43 14.99
CA TRP A 101 -29.48 15.70 14.27
C TRP A 101 -30.87 16.22 13.88
N ALA A 102 -31.81 15.30 13.68
CA ALA A 102 -33.22 15.60 13.47
C ALA A 102 -34.09 14.48 14.06
N ASP A 103 -35.15 14.85 14.78
CA ASP A 103 -35.98 13.88 15.49
C ASP A 103 -37.08 13.24 14.63
N SER A 104 -37.40 13.85 13.48
CA SER A 104 -38.43 13.37 12.57
C SER A 104 -38.10 13.75 11.12
N VAL A 105 -37.50 12.81 10.40
CA VAL A 105 -37.20 12.93 8.97
C VAL A 105 -38.09 11.95 8.21
N ARG A 106 -38.73 12.42 7.13
CA ARG A 106 -39.53 11.57 6.23
C ARG A 106 -38.65 10.49 5.61
N ASN A 107 -39.16 9.27 5.59
CA ASN A 107 -38.41 8.08 5.19
C ASN A 107 -39.05 7.33 4.01
N ASP A 108 -39.64 8.10 3.08
CA ASP A 108 -40.39 7.56 1.95
C ASP A 108 -39.54 6.59 1.11
N LEU A 109 -38.24 6.88 0.95
CA LEU A 109 -37.28 6.03 0.24
C LEU A 109 -37.10 4.65 0.89
N PHE A 110 -36.97 4.57 2.22
CA PHE A 110 -36.83 3.27 2.88
C PHE A 110 -38.13 2.48 2.85
N ASN A 111 -39.29 3.15 2.86
CA ASN A 111 -40.59 2.49 2.72
C ASN A 111 -40.76 1.82 1.34
N VAL A 112 -39.99 2.22 0.32
CA VAL A 112 -39.90 1.48 -0.95
C VAL A 112 -39.22 0.11 -0.75
N TRP A 113 -38.17 0.05 0.06
CA TRP A 113 -37.40 -1.18 0.31
C TRP A 113 -38.00 -2.05 1.42
N SER A 114 -38.72 -1.45 2.36
CA SER A 114 -39.38 -2.12 3.49
C SER A 114 -40.80 -1.58 3.67
N PRO A 115 -41.77 -2.08 2.89
CA PRO A 115 -43.17 -1.65 2.99
C PRO A 115 -43.73 -1.92 4.38
N GLY A 116 -44.38 -0.92 4.99
CA GLY A 116 -44.91 -0.98 6.36
C GLY A 116 -43.96 -0.46 7.45
N GLY A 117 -42.78 0.04 7.06
CA GLY A 117 -41.87 0.75 7.97
C GLY A 117 -42.43 2.09 8.47
N PRO A 118 -41.83 2.66 9.52
CA PRO A 118 -42.21 3.98 10.01
C PRO A 118 -41.95 5.06 8.95
N SER A 119 -42.95 5.91 8.70
CA SER A 119 -42.87 7.02 7.75
C SER A 119 -41.96 8.16 8.20
N HIS A 120 -41.68 8.23 9.50
CA HIS A 120 -40.77 9.19 10.11
C HIS A 120 -39.77 8.47 11.01
N MET A 121 -38.49 8.83 10.91
CA MET A 121 -37.44 8.30 11.78
C MET A 121 -36.52 9.42 12.24
N ALA A 122 -35.89 9.22 13.40
CA ALA A 122 -34.84 10.09 13.86
C ALA A 122 -33.56 9.86 13.05
N PHE A 123 -32.91 10.94 12.62
CA PHE A 123 -31.70 10.91 11.80
C PHE A 123 -30.46 11.25 12.62
N ALA A 124 -29.41 10.45 12.47
CA ALA A 124 -28.09 10.71 13.01
C ALA A 124 -27.03 10.19 12.03
N GLY A 125 -26.16 11.08 11.53
CA GLY A 125 -25.12 10.72 10.56
C GLY A 125 -23.77 10.31 11.18
N TRP A 126 -23.73 10.01 12.49
CA TRP A 126 -22.48 9.69 13.20
C TRP A 126 -21.75 8.47 12.62
N CYS A 127 -22.49 7.42 12.25
CA CYS A 127 -21.90 6.23 11.64
C CYS A 127 -21.24 6.54 10.30
N THR A 128 -21.88 7.36 9.46
CA THR A 128 -21.34 7.73 8.14
C THR A 128 -20.12 8.64 8.27
N ILE A 129 -20.22 9.73 9.05
CA ILE A 129 -19.09 10.65 9.22
C ILE A 129 -17.93 9.95 9.92
N GLY A 130 -18.19 9.27 11.03
CA GLY A 130 -17.17 8.56 11.80
C GLY A 130 -16.52 7.45 10.97
N GLY A 131 -17.33 6.65 10.28
CA GLY A 131 -16.85 5.57 9.41
C GLY A 131 -15.96 6.07 8.28
N VAL A 132 -16.39 7.10 7.53
CA VAL A 132 -15.59 7.69 6.45
C VAL A 132 -14.28 8.28 6.97
N ILE A 133 -14.32 9.02 8.08
CA ILE A 133 -13.10 9.58 8.69
C ILE A 133 -12.16 8.44 9.12
N ALA A 134 -12.69 7.41 9.78
CA ALA A 134 -11.89 6.27 10.25
C ALA A 134 -11.27 5.50 9.07
N TYR A 135 -12.04 5.26 8.01
CA TYR A 135 -11.56 4.61 6.80
C TYR A 135 -10.44 5.42 6.16
N VAL A 136 -10.64 6.72 5.88
CA VAL A 136 -9.64 7.56 5.21
C VAL A 136 -8.39 7.75 6.07
N ALA A 137 -8.56 8.03 7.37
CA ALA A 137 -7.44 8.21 8.29
C ALA A 137 -6.60 6.93 8.38
N THR A 138 -7.25 5.77 8.48
CA THR A 138 -6.56 4.47 8.52
C THR A 138 -5.93 4.16 7.17
N LEU A 139 -6.63 4.37 6.06
CA LEU A 139 -6.11 4.13 4.72
C LEU A 139 -4.80 4.90 4.46
N VAL A 140 -4.69 6.14 4.93
CA VAL A 140 -3.48 6.97 4.75
C VAL A 140 -2.43 6.69 5.84
N GLY A 141 -2.86 6.48 7.09
CA GLY A 141 -1.98 6.41 8.26
C GLY A 141 -1.53 5.01 8.69
N TRP A 142 -2.13 3.94 8.17
CA TRP A 142 -1.93 2.57 8.67
C TRP A 142 -0.46 2.14 8.68
N GLN A 143 0.31 2.50 7.66
CA GLN A 143 1.73 2.15 7.60
C GLN A 143 2.57 2.78 8.71
N GLN A 144 2.20 3.99 9.17
CA GLN A 144 2.85 4.63 10.31
C GLN A 144 2.55 3.87 11.60
N VAL A 145 1.29 3.45 11.77
CA VAL A 145 0.86 2.60 12.90
C VAL A 145 1.64 1.28 12.90
N CYS A 146 1.74 0.60 11.75
CA CYS A 146 2.53 -0.63 11.61
C CYS A 146 4.00 -0.41 11.98
N THR A 147 4.61 0.68 11.52
CA THR A 147 6.03 0.98 11.80
C THR A 147 6.26 1.26 13.28
N CYS A 148 5.37 2.01 13.93
CA CYS A 148 5.42 2.24 15.38
C CYS A 148 5.25 0.93 16.15
N TRP A 149 4.27 0.12 15.76
CA TRP A 149 4.02 -1.19 16.37
C TRP A 149 5.21 -2.14 16.22
N GLN A 150 5.88 -2.14 15.06
CA GLN A 150 7.10 -2.91 14.84
C GLN A 150 8.22 -2.49 15.78
N LYS A 151 8.46 -1.18 15.94
CA LYS A 151 9.48 -0.67 16.88
C LYS A 151 9.20 -1.14 18.31
N ILE A 152 7.94 -1.08 18.74
CA ILE A 152 7.52 -1.56 20.07
C ILE A 152 7.77 -3.07 20.21
N ARG A 153 7.37 -3.87 19.21
CA ARG A 153 7.60 -5.33 19.24
C ARG A 153 9.08 -5.70 19.26
N LEU A 154 9.91 -4.99 18.52
CA LEU A 154 11.36 -5.18 18.52
C LEU A 154 11.95 -4.82 19.89
N ALA A 155 11.50 -3.74 20.52
CA ALA A 155 11.89 -3.40 21.89
C ALA A 155 11.50 -4.49 22.90
N TRP A 156 10.45 -5.27 22.62
CA TRP A 156 10.01 -6.42 23.42
C TRP A 156 10.64 -7.76 22.99
N GLY A 157 11.69 -7.73 22.15
CA GLY A 157 12.43 -8.93 21.75
C GLY A 157 11.67 -9.85 20.78
N LYS A 158 10.54 -9.42 20.21
CA LYS A 158 9.78 -10.23 19.24
C LYS A 158 10.34 -10.06 17.83
N ARG A 159 10.39 -11.16 17.07
CA ARG A 159 10.76 -11.15 15.65
C ARG A 159 9.76 -10.38 14.79
N ASN A 160 10.26 -9.87 13.67
CA ASN A 160 9.51 -9.10 12.70
C ASN A 160 8.86 -10.01 11.66
N ASP A 161 7.78 -10.69 12.04
CA ASP A 161 7.08 -11.64 11.17
C ASP A 161 5.99 -10.98 10.31
N PHE A 162 5.68 -9.69 10.54
CA PHE A 162 4.48 -9.05 9.99
C PHE A 162 4.71 -8.26 8.70
N ALA A 163 5.95 -8.04 8.33
CA ALA A 163 6.30 -7.08 7.30
C ALA A 163 6.72 -7.82 6.02
N VAL A 164 5.90 -7.69 4.98
CA VAL A 164 6.18 -8.23 3.64
C VAL A 164 7.13 -7.28 2.94
N GLY A 165 8.39 -7.68 2.79
CA GLY A 165 9.38 -6.89 2.05
C GLY A 165 9.04 -6.85 0.55
N VAL A 166 9.10 -5.67 -0.04
CA VAL A 166 8.74 -5.42 -1.44
C VAL A 166 9.99 -5.04 -2.23
N PHE A 167 10.21 -5.67 -3.37
CA PHE A 167 11.19 -5.20 -4.33
C PHE A 167 10.62 -4.05 -5.17
N LEU A 168 11.33 -2.93 -5.18
CA LEU A 168 11.09 -1.79 -6.07
C LEU A 168 12.42 -1.43 -6.72
N ASP A 169 12.52 -1.63 -8.03
CA ASP A 169 13.71 -1.40 -8.86
C ASP A 169 14.43 -0.07 -8.53
N LYS A 170 13.69 1.03 -8.45
CA LYS A 170 14.23 2.38 -8.18
C LYS A 170 15.00 2.51 -6.86
N LEU A 171 14.66 1.71 -5.85
CA LEU A 171 15.26 1.79 -4.51
C LEU A 171 16.18 0.59 -4.21
N CYS A 172 15.90 -0.56 -4.82
CA CYS A 172 16.63 -1.81 -4.57
C CYS A 172 17.81 -1.99 -5.53
N ILE A 173 17.81 -1.30 -6.68
CA ILE A 173 18.93 -1.21 -7.61
C ILE A 173 19.54 0.18 -7.50
N HIS A 174 20.87 0.25 -7.42
CA HIS A 174 21.57 1.53 -7.35
C HIS A 174 21.41 2.30 -8.66
N GLN A 175 21.12 3.59 -8.58
CA GLN A 175 20.72 4.39 -9.74
C GLN A 175 21.91 5.12 -10.40
N THR A 176 22.98 5.39 -9.65
CA THR A 176 24.10 6.23 -10.11
C THR A 176 25.44 5.50 -10.21
N ASP A 177 25.69 4.48 -9.39
CA ASP A 177 26.86 3.62 -9.45
C ASP A 177 26.66 2.56 -10.52
N ALA A 178 27.43 2.63 -11.60
CA ALA A 178 27.29 1.74 -12.75
C ALA A 178 27.53 0.26 -12.39
N GLU A 179 28.53 -0.03 -11.54
CA GLU A 179 28.87 -1.40 -11.17
C GLU A 179 27.76 -2.03 -10.33
N ARG A 180 27.24 -1.28 -9.34
CA ARG A 180 26.14 -1.74 -8.49
C ARG A 180 24.82 -1.82 -9.25
N ARG A 181 24.58 -0.90 -10.19
CA ARG A 181 23.41 -0.94 -11.07
C ARG A 181 23.42 -2.20 -11.94
N ASP A 182 24.54 -2.49 -12.59
CA ASP A 182 24.66 -3.65 -13.47
C ASP A 182 24.51 -4.96 -12.69
N LYS A 183 25.13 -5.06 -11.50
CA LYS A 183 24.91 -6.19 -10.57
C LYS A 183 23.45 -6.32 -10.13
N GLY A 184 22.77 -5.19 -9.90
CA GLY A 184 21.35 -5.16 -9.56
C GLY A 184 20.44 -5.63 -10.70
N ILE A 185 20.72 -5.19 -11.93
CA ILE A 185 19.97 -5.60 -13.14
C ILE A 185 20.19 -7.09 -13.43
N GLN A 186 21.44 -7.56 -13.38
CA GLN A 186 21.77 -8.97 -13.59
C GLN A 186 21.12 -9.89 -12.54
N SER A 187 20.73 -9.37 -11.38
CA SER A 187 20.07 -10.13 -10.32
C SER A 187 18.53 -10.09 -10.36
N ILE A 188 17.89 -9.43 -11.35
CA ILE A 188 16.42 -9.39 -11.48
C ILE A 188 15.79 -10.79 -11.52
N ALA A 189 16.39 -11.74 -12.24
CA ALA A 189 15.90 -13.12 -12.26
C ALA A 189 15.93 -13.76 -10.86
N ALA A 190 16.96 -13.45 -10.05
CA ALA A 190 17.02 -13.91 -8.66
C ALA A 190 15.95 -13.23 -7.79
N TYR A 191 15.66 -11.94 -8.00
CA TYR A 191 14.54 -11.27 -7.34
C TYR A 191 13.20 -11.97 -7.61
N LEU A 192 12.93 -12.33 -8.87
CA LEU A 192 11.70 -13.03 -9.26
C LEU A 192 11.62 -14.43 -8.61
N LEU A 193 12.70 -15.21 -8.69
CA LEU A 193 12.80 -16.56 -8.11
C LEU A 193 12.64 -16.57 -6.58
N HIS A 194 13.13 -15.53 -5.90
CA HIS A 194 13.07 -15.44 -4.45
C HIS A 194 11.89 -14.61 -3.94
N SER A 195 10.91 -14.28 -4.79
CA SER A 195 9.70 -13.55 -4.40
C SER A 195 8.51 -14.48 -4.20
N SER A 196 7.86 -14.41 -3.04
CA SER A 196 6.66 -15.20 -2.73
C SER A 196 5.46 -14.85 -3.62
N SER A 197 5.45 -13.64 -4.18
CA SER A 197 4.37 -13.17 -5.07
C SER A 197 4.91 -12.15 -6.09
N LEU A 198 4.28 -12.12 -7.27
CA LEU A 198 4.46 -11.07 -8.27
C LEU A 198 3.27 -10.11 -8.21
N LEU A 199 3.50 -8.86 -7.82
CA LEU A 199 2.50 -7.79 -7.90
C LEU A 199 2.64 -7.05 -9.21
N ILE A 200 1.58 -7.10 -10.02
CA ILE A 200 1.50 -6.39 -11.30
C ILE A 200 0.64 -5.15 -11.12
N LEU A 201 1.25 -3.97 -11.25
CA LEU A 201 0.52 -2.71 -11.37
C LEU A 201 0.12 -2.49 -12.83
N TRP A 202 -0.95 -3.19 -13.22
CA TRP A 202 -1.40 -3.28 -14.60
C TRP A 202 -2.01 -1.97 -15.10
N ASP A 203 -1.56 -1.56 -16.29
CA ASP A 203 -2.12 -0.46 -17.06
C ASP A 203 -2.04 -0.77 -18.57
N GLN A 204 -2.58 0.11 -19.40
CA GLN A 204 -2.61 -0.06 -20.86
C GLN A 204 -1.22 -0.18 -21.50
N THR A 205 -0.19 0.40 -20.89
CA THR A 205 1.20 0.35 -21.39
C THR A 205 1.99 -0.84 -20.87
N TYR A 206 1.49 -1.58 -19.87
CA TYR A 206 2.29 -2.59 -19.17
C TYR A 206 2.84 -3.67 -20.11
N PHE A 207 1.99 -4.30 -20.92
CA PHE A 207 2.40 -5.35 -21.86
C PHE A 207 3.09 -4.84 -23.13
N THR A 208 3.26 -3.52 -23.29
CA THR A 208 4.08 -2.96 -24.37
C THR A 208 5.55 -2.81 -23.95
N ARG A 209 5.88 -3.02 -22.67
CA ARG A 209 7.24 -2.91 -22.13
C ARG A 209 7.92 -4.27 -22.07
N THR A 210 9.04 -4.40 -22.78
CA THR A 210 9.84 -5.64 -22.83
C THR A 210 10.20 -6.16 -21.44
N TRP A 211 10.64 -5.27 -20.53
CA TRP A 211 10.99 -5.66 -19.15
C TRP A 211 9.80 -6.21 -18.37
N CYS A 212 8.62 -5.58 -18.46
CA CYS A 212 7.42 -6.06 -17.79
C CYS A 212 6.97 -7.43 -18.31
N VAL A 213 6.99 -7.61 -19.65
CA VAL A 213 6.65 -8.91 -20.27
C VAL A 213 7.65 -9.99 -19.86
N PHE A 214 8.94 -9.67 -19.84
CA PHE A 214 10.01 -10.55 -19.37
C PHE A 214 9.77 -10.99 -17.92
N GLU A 215 9.45 -10.06 -17.02
CA GLU A 215 9.19 -10.36 -15.60
C GLU A 215 8.03 -11.34 -15.42
N VAL A 216 6.91 -11.14 -16.12
CA VAL A 216 5.75 -12.06 -16.07
C VAL A 216 6.11 -13.43 -16.62
N ALA A 217 6.73 -13.49 -17.80
CA ALA A 217 7.08 -14.74 -18.46
C ALA A 217 8.05 -15.57 -17.62
N ILE A 218 9.07 -14.93 -17.05
CA ILE A 218 10.06 -15.57 -16.18
C ILE A 218 9.41 -16.03 -14.87
N TYR A 219 8.58 -15.19 -14.25
CA TYR A 219 7.90 -15.57 -13.02
C TYR A 219 7.00 -16.80 -13.22
N GLN A 220 6.17 -16.81 -14.27
CA GLN A 220 5.32 -17.97 -14.60
C GLN A 220 6.11 -19.23 -14.96
N LYS A 221 7.30 -19.09 -15.56
CA LYS A 221 8.11 -20.24 -15.97
C LYS A 221 8.90 -20.84 -14.80
N LEU A 222 9.36 -20.00 -13.87
CA LEU A 222 10.34 -20.39 -12.85
C LEU A 222 9.76 -20.53 -11.44
N VAL A 223 8.61 -19.91 -11.15
CA VAL A 223 7.93 -20.02 -9.87
C VAL A 223 6.77 -21.02 -10.03
N PRO A 224 6.87 -22.21 -9.42
CA PRO A 224 5.86 -23.27 -9.54
C PRO A 224 4.54 -22.96 -8.83
#